data_AF-A0A2E9RRH9-F1
#
_entry.id   AF-A0A2E9RRH9-F1
#
_cell.length_a   1.000
_cell.length_b   1.000
_cell.length_c   1.000
_cell.angle_alpha   90.00
_cell.angle_beta   90.00
_cell.angle_gamma   90.00
#
_symmetry.space_group_name_H-M   'P 1'
#
loop_
_entity.id
_entity.type
_entity.pdbx_description
1 polymer ?
#
loop_
_entity_poly.entity_id
_entity_poly.type
_entity_poly.pdbx_seq_one_letter_code
_entity_poly.pdbx_strand_id
1 'polypeptide(L)'
;MKVSYSFVANRTSSHCITWTYRKKRHRKYFRSRIDAVKFRNEKALELGIPEDFAIENEIIFLALSEIKERLDSIDERIDKLESTAMAQENYMDELRKPPVPKILRISEAAKVLRVSQRKLYYLLKKGVFKRYKLPHTRTTFIKLDEVEKAVGQGDVGDLLR
;
A
#
# COMPACT_ATOMS: atom_id res chain seq x y z
N MET A 1 -27.57 49.08 1.71
CA MET A 1 -26.32 48.49 2.29
C MET A 1 -26.08 47.15 1.61
N LYS A 2 -24.83 46.67 1.49
CA LYS A 2 -24.53 45.39 0.84
C LYS A 2 -23.59 44.55 1.70
N VAL A 3 -23.90 43.26 1.83
CA VAL A 3 -23.04 42.23 2.42
C VAL A 3 -22.64 41.28 1.30
N SER A 4 -21.34 41.13 1.02
CA SER A 4 -20.83 40.38 -0.13
C SER A 4 -19.89 39.26 0.31
N TYR A 5 -20.07 38.07 -0.26
CA TYR A 5 -19.19 36.93 -0.11
C TYR A 5 -18.06 36.94 -1.15
N SER A 6 -16.89 36.47 -0.76
CA SER A 6 -15.71 36.31 -1.61
C SER A 6 -14.91 35.07 -1.16
N PHE A 7 -14.30 34.37 -2.11
CA PHE A 7 -13.48 33.18 -1.88
C PHE A 7 -12.07 33.39 -2.40
N VAL A 8 -11.07 32.96 -1.64
CA VAL A 8 -9.65 32.98 -2.02
C VAL A 8 -9.06 31.59 -1.80
N ALA A 9 -8.67 30.93 -2.88
CA ALA A 9 -8.00 29.64 -2.83
C ALA A 9 -6.66 29.73 -2.07
N ASN A 10 -6.22 28.60 -1.48
CA ASN A 10 -4.93 28.45 -0.80
C ASN A 10 -4.74 29.32 0.47
N ARG A 11 -5.81 29.54 1.24
CA ARG A 11 -5.75 30.20 2.56
C ARG A 11 -6.46 29.36 3.62
N THR A 12 -5.97 29.43 4.85
CA THR A 12 -6.58 28.78 6.03
C THR A 12 -7.98 29.33 6.35
N SER A 13 -8.24 30.59 6.00
CA SER A 13 -9.56 31.23 6.05
C SER A 13 -9.92 31.81 4.68
N SER A 14 -10.22 30.91 3.76
CA SER A 14 -10.49 31.18 2.34
C SER A 14 -11.79 31.94 2.09
N HIS A 15 -12.76 31.82 3.00
CA HIS A 15 -14.08 32.42 2.87
C HIS A 15 -14.13 33.79 3.55
N CYS A 16 -14.66 34.80 2.88
CA CYS A 16 -14.64 36.16 3.37
C CYS A 16 -15.95 36.88 3.12
N ILE A 17 -16.49 37.51 4.16
CA ILE A 17 -17.62 38.43 4.09
C ILE A 17 -17.13 39.88 4.21
N THR A 18 -17.61 40.73 3.30
CA THR A 18 -17.37 42.17 3.32
C THR A 18 -18.68 42.94 3.37
N TRP A 19 -18.76 43.99 4.17
CA TRP A 19 -19.94 44.85 4.25
C TRP A 19 -19.56 46.31 4.49
N THR A 20 -20.49 47.21 4.21
CA THR A 20 -20.32 48.66 4.44
C THR A 20 -21.33 49.15 5.47
N TYR A 21 -20.83 49.75 6.56
CA TYR A 21 -21.65 50.34 7.62
C TYR A 21 -21.21 51.78 7.88
N ARG A 22 -22.14 52.74 7.88
CA ARG A 22 -21.87 54.18 8.11
C ARG A 22 -20.64 54.71 7.33
N LYS A 23 -20.57 54.39 6.02
CA LYS A 23 -19.46 54.74 5.10
C LYS A 23 -18.10 54.07 5.38
N LYS A 24 -18.00 53.14 6.34
CA LYS A 24 -16.80 52.32 6.60
C LYS A 24 -16.97 50.91 6.04
N ARG A 25 -15.90 50.35 5.47
CA ARG A 25 -15.86 48.96 4.96
C ARG A 25 -15.31 48.03 6.04
N HIS A 26 -16.02 46.94 6.29
CA HIS A 26 -15.66 45.90 7.23
C HIS A 26 -15.46 44.56 6.51
N ARG A 27 -14.62 43.70 7.08
CA ARG A 27 -14.25 42.40 6.52
C ARG A 27 -14.08 41.37 7.63
N LYS A 28 -14.61 40.16 7.43
CA LYS A 28 -14.41 39.01 8.33
C LYS A 28 -14.10 37.75 7.52
N TYR A 29 -13.16 36.96 8.00
CA TYR A 29 -12.70 35.73 7.34
C TYR A 29 -13.21 34.50 8.11
N PHE A 30 -13.44 33.41 7.36
CA PHE A 30 -14.02 32.17 7.84
C PHE A 30 -13.26 30.98 7.25
N ARG A 31 -13.20 29.91 8.05
CA ARG A 31 -12.60 28.64 7.63
C ARG A 31 -13.58 27.78 6.85
N SER A 32 -14.87 27.78 7.24
CA SER A 32 -15.93 27.08 6.52
C SER A 32 -16.77 28.04 5.69
N ARG A 33 -17.20 27.57 4.51
CA ARG A 33 -18.18 28.25 3.66
C ARG A 33 -19.52 28.43 4.37
N ILE A 34 -19.93 27.43 5.14
CA ILE A 34 -21.20 27.41 5.88
C ILE A 34 -21.21 28.55 6.90
N ASP A 35 -20.14 28.70 7.68
CA ASP A 35 -20.02 29.78 8.67
C ASP A 35 -20.01 31.16 8.03
N ALA A 36 -19.38 31.29 6.86
CA ALA A 36 -19.38 32.54 6.11
C ALA A 36 -20.78 32.92 5.63
N VAL A 37 -21.56 31.97 5.12
CA VAL A 37 -22.94 32.19 4.65
C VAL A 37 -23.86 32.49 5.83
N LYS A 38 -23.76 31.75 6.94
CA LYS A 38 -24.50 32.05 8.17
C LYS A 38 -24.26 33.48 8.65
N PHE A 39 -22.99 33.88 8.74
CA PHE A 39 -22.63 35.24 9.15
C PHE A 39 -23.08 36.32 8.15
N ARG A 40 -23.04 36.02 6.84
CA ARG A 40 -23.58 36.92 5.81
C ARG A 40 -25.03 37.28 6.12
N ASN A 41 -25.81 36.28 6.48
CA ASN A 41 -27.25 36.42 6.68
C ASN A 41 -27.56 37.10 8.03
N GLU A 42 -26.89 36.69 9.12
CA GLU A 42 -26.96 37.41 10.40
C GLU A 42 -26.67 38.91 10.22
N LYS A 43 -25.66 39.24 9.41
CA LYS A 43 -25.31 40.63 9.10
C LYS A 43 -26.27 41.31 8.14
N ALA A 44 -26.90 40.59 7.22
CA ALA A 44 -27.94 41.17 6.36
C ALA A 44 -29.16 41.56 7.18
N LEU A 45 -29.59 40.69 8.10
CA LEU A 45 -30.69 40.90 9.03
C LEU A 45 -30.42 42.06 10.01
N GLU A 46 -29.23 42.13 10.60
CA GLU A 46 -28.79 43.25 11.45
C GLU A 46 -28.83 44.60 10.71
N LEU A 47 -28.58 44.59 9.40
CA LEU A 47 -28.57 45.79 8.55
C LEU A 47 -29.93 46.09 7.90
N GLY A 48 -30.97 45.30 8.20
CA GLY A 48 -32.32 45.48 7.65
C GLY A 48 -32.40 45.24 6.14
N ILE A 49 -31.52 44.41 5.58
CA ILE A 49 -31.56 44.03 4.16
C ILE A 49 -32.63 42.95 4.02
N PRO A 50 -33.67 43.13 3.17
CA PRO A 50 -34.69 42.12 2.97
C PRO A 50 -34.06 40.86 2.36
N GLU A 51 -34.30 39.71 2.97
CA GLU A 51 -33.84 38.41 2.48
C GLU A 51 -35.00 37.65 1.82
N ASP A 52 -34.73 37.06 0.65
CA ASP A 52 -35.58 36.01 0.07
C ASP A 52 -35.38 34.72 0.89
N PHE A 53 -36.47 34.06 1.29
CA PHE A 53 -36.54 32.85 2.14
C PHE A 53 -35.79 31.60 1.61
N ALA A 54 -34.94 31.71 0.59
CA ALA A 54 -34.21 30.60 -0.06
C ALA A 54 -32.95 30.11 0.70
N ILE A 55 -32.71 30.62 1.91
CA ILE A 55 -31.43 30.50 2.62
C ILE A 55 -31.22 29.15 3.28
N GLU A 56 -32.26 28.59 3.89
CA GLU A 56 -32.17 27.28 4.53
C GLU A 56 -31.77 26.22 3.50
N ASN A 57 -32.35 26.32 2.30
CA ASN A 57 -31.98 25.48 1.17
C ASN A 57 -30.52 25.69 0.75
N GLU A 58 -30.03 26.94 0.67
CA GLU A 58 -28.61 27.22 0.34
C GLU A 58 -27.67 26.56 1.36
N ILE A 59 -27.97 26.70 2.66
CA ILE A 59 -27.16 26.09 3.73
C ILE A 59 -27.21 24.56 3.67
N ILE A 60 -28.39 23.98 3.44
CA ILE A 60 -28.58 22.53 3.28
C ILE A 60 -27.78 22.01 2.09
N PHE A 61 -27.88 22.66 0.92
CA PHE A 61 -27.12 22.26 -0.27
C PHE A 61 -25.61 22.35 -0.05
N LEU A 62 -25.15 23.39 0.66
CA LEU A 62 -23.73 23.51 1.02
C LEU A 62 -23.27 22.39 1.95
N ALA A 63 -24.05 22.07 2.99
CA ALA A 63 -23.74 20.97 3.88
C ALA A 63 -23.72 19.62 3.14
N LEU A 64 -24.70 19.37 2.26
CA LEU A 64 -24.75 18.17 1.44
C LEU A 64 -23.56 18.07 0.48
N SER A 65 -23.14 19.18 -0.12
CA SER A 65 -21.95 19.22 -0.99
C SER A 65 -20.67 18.89 -0.22
N GLU A 66 -20.49 19.42 1.00
CA GLU A 66 -19.32 19.14 1.81
C GLU A 66 -19.29 17.68 2.30
N ILE A 67 -20.46 17.11 2.63
CA ILE A 67 -20.58 15.68 2.95
C ILE A 67 -20.19 14.83 1.74
N LYS A 68 -20.69 15.19 0.55
CA LYS A 68 -20.35 14.48 -0.70
C LYS A 68 -18.85 14.51 -0.97
N GLU A 69 -18.21 15.68 -0.91
CA GLU A 69 -16.76 15.81 -1.11
C GLU A 69 -15.95 14.94 -0.13
N ARG A 70 -16.39 14.85 1.12
CA ARG A 70 -15.76 13.99 2.12
C ARG A 70 -15.98 12.50 1.83
N LEU A 71 -17.15 12.11 1.34
CA LEU A 71 -17.44 10.73 0.93
C LEU A 71 -16.59 10.34 -0.29
N ASP A 72 -16.57 11.17 -1.33
CA ASP A 72 -15.75 10.95 -2.53
C ASP A 72 -14.26 10.77 -2.14
N SER A 73 -13.76 11.57 -1.21
CA SER A 73 -12.38 11.42 -0.69
C SER A 73 -12.15 10.13 0.12
N ILE A 74 -13.17 9.60 0.79
CA ILE A 74 -13.07 8.33 1.52
C ILE A 74 -13.06 7.17 0.52
N ASP A 75 -13.92 7.21 -0.49
CA ASP A 75 -13.98 6.18 -1.54
C ASP A 75 -12.63 6.08 -2.27
N GLU A 76 -12.02 7.21 -2.65
CA GLU A 76 -10.67 7.21 -3.24
C GLU A 76 -9.59 6.59 -2.34
N ARG A 77 -9.74 6.70 -1.01
CA ARG A 77 -8.81 6.11 -0.05
C ARG A 77 -9.04 4.60 0.10
N ILE A 78 -10.29 4.17 0.02
CA ILE A 78 -10.66 2.76 0.04
C ILE A 78 -10.10 2.08 -1.22
N ASP A 79 -10.30 2.65 -2.41
CA ASP A 79 -9.76 2.12 -3.67
C ASP A 79 -8.22 1.95 -3.63
N LYS A 80 -7.53 2.93 -3.02
CA LYS A 80 -6.08 2.85 -2.83
C LYS A 80 -5.71 1.73 -1.85
N LEU A 81 -6.46 1.56 -0.77
CA LEU A 81 -6.22 0.48 0.19
C LEU A 81 -6.45 -0.89 -0.44
N GLU A 82 -7.55 -1.07 -1.17
CA GLU A 82 -7.87 -2.32 -1.87
C GLU A 82 -6.79 -2.69 -2.89
N SER A 83 -6.34 -1.72 -3.70
CA SER A 83 -5.26 -1.98 -4.66
C SER A 83 -3.93 -2.34 -3.98
N THR A 84 -3.58 -1.70 -2.87
CA THR A 84 -2.39 -2.06 -2.09
C THR A 84 -2.51 -3.43 -1.41
N ALA A 85 -3.68 -3.79 -0.91
CA ALA A 85 -3.94 -5.08 -0.28
C ALA A 85 -3.81 -6.21 -1.30
N MET A 86 -4.39 -6.05 -2.50
CA MET A 86 -4.23 -7.02 -3.60
C MET A 86 -2.76 -7.17 -4.00
N ALA A 87 -1.99 -6.08 -4.08
CA ALA A 87 -0.56 -6.16 -4.37
C ALA A 87 0.22 -6.93 -3.30
N GLN A 88 -0.12 -6.73 -2.02
CA GLN A 88 0.49 -7.47 -0.92
C GLN A 88 0.13 -8.96 -0.93
N GLU A 89 -1.14 -9.29 -1.23
CA GLU A 89 -1.59 -10.67 -1.35
C GLU A 89 -0.83 -11.42 -2.46
N ASN A 90 -0.69 -10.80 -3.63
CA ASN A 90 0.10 -11.34 -4.74
C ASN A 90 1.57 -11.60 -4.33
N TYR A 91 2.18 -10.67 -3.60
CA TYR A 91 3.55 -10.84 -3.10
C TYR A 91 3.66 -11.98 -2.08
N MET A 92 2.67 -12.12 -1.18
CA MET A 92 2.63 -13.21 -0.22
C MET A 92 2.45 -14.57 -0.90
N ASP A 93 1.68 -14.64 -1.98
CA ASP A 93 1.54 -15.85 -2.79
C ASP A 93 2.82 -16.22 -3.55
N GLU A 94 3.64 -15.23 -3.94
CA GLU A 94 4.99 -15.48 -4.45
C GLU A 94 5.92 -16.05 -3.37
N LEU A 95 5.84 -15.54 -2.14
CA LEU A 95 6.62 -16.04 -1.00
C LEU A 95 6.18 -17.43 -0.53
N ARG A 96 4.91 -17.80 -0.72
CA ARG A 96 4.39 -19.14 -0.42
C ARG A 96 4.91 -20.22 -1.37
N LYS A 97 5.45 -19.86 -2.54
CA LYS A 97 6.12 -20.85 -3.40
C LYS A 97 7.28 -21.48 -2.61
N PRO A 98 7.31 -22.81 -2.43
CA PRO A 98 8.38 -23.43 -1.67
C PRO A 98 9.72 -23.05 -2.32
N PRO A 99 10.74 -22.67 -1.54
CA PRO A 99 12.03 -22.29 -2.09
C PRO A 99 12.55 -23.41 -2.98
N VAL A 100 13.03 -23.06 -4.17
CA VAL A 100 13.57 -24.02 -5.15
C VAL A 100 14.54 -24.95 -4.40
N PRO A 101 14.36 -26.28 -4.46
CA PRO A 101 15.23 -27.19 -3.75
C PRO A 101 16.67 -26.94 -4.20
N LYS A 102 17.55 -26.56 -3.28
CA LYS A 102 18.97 -26.37 -3.57
C LYS A 102 19.55 -27.73 -3.96
N ILE A 103 19.72 -27.94 -5.26
CA ILE A 103 20.26 -29.16 -5.85
C ILE A 103 21.66 -28.87 -6.39
N LEU A 104 22.60 -29.77 -6.14
CA LEU A 104 23.97 -29.69 -6.64
C LEU A 104 24.17 -30.71 -7.74
N ARG A 105 24.91 -30.33 -8.80
CA ARG A 105 25.40 -31.32 -9.77
C ARG A 105 26.39 -32.25 -9.07
N ILE A 106 26.51 -33.50 -9.53
CA ILE A 106 27.52 -34.42 -8.99
C ILE A 106 28.94 -33.84 -9.03
N SER A 107 29.29 -33.07 -10.07
CA SER A 107 30.59 -32.42 -10.18
C SER A 107 30.84 -31.37 -9.10
N GLU A 108 29.79 -30.67 -8.64
CA GLU A 108 29.86 -29.67 -7.58
C GLU A 108 29.85 -30.36 -6.21
N ALA A 109 28.95 -31.33 -6.01
CA ALA A 109 28.90 -32.14 -4.80
C ALA A 109 30.23 -32.86 -4.51
N ALA A 110 30.91 -33.34 -5.55
CA ALA A 110 32.24 -33.96 -5.45
C ALA A 110 33.31 -33.01 -4.89
N LYS A 111 33.26 -31.73 -5.29
CA LYS A 111 34.20 -30.71 -4.79
C LYS A 111 33.93 -30.40 -3.32
N VAL A 112 32.65 -30.27 -2.96
CA VAL A 112 32.23 -29.96 -1.58
C VAL A 112 32.59 -31.10 -0.63
N LEU A 113 32.29 -32.34 -1.02
CA LEU A 113 32.58 -33.53 -0.20
C LEU A 113 34.06 -33.94 -0.22
N ARG A 114 34.88 -33.34 -1.09
CA ARG A 114 36.29 -33.74 -1.33
C ARG A 114 36.43 -35.22 -1.73
N VAL A 115 35.46 -35.73 -2.47
CA VAL A 115 35.40 -37.14 -2.92
C VAL A 115 35.41 -37.21 -4.44
N SER A 116 36.02 -38.25 -5.00
CA SER A 116 36.00 -38.46 -6.46
C SER A 116 34.57 -38.64 -6.98
N GLN A 117 34.29 -38.11 -8.17
CA GLN A 117 32.97 -38.24 -8.80
C GLN A 117 32.54 -39.72 -8.95
N ARG A 118 33.50 -40.61 -9.24
CA ARG A 118 33.26 -42.06 -9.33
C ARG A 118 32.75 -42.65 -8.02
N LYS A 119 33.35 -42.26 -6.88
CA LYS A 119 32.91 -42.71 -5.56
C LYS A 119 31.51 -42.16 -5.21
N LEU A 120 31.18 -40.94 -5.64
CA LEU A 120 29.81 -40.41 -5.52
C LEU A 120 28.78 -41.18 -6.36
N TYR A 121 29.11 -41.56 -7.60
CA TYR A 121 28.24 -42.43 -8.40
C TYR A 121 28.05 -43.81 -7.76
N TYR A 122 29.09 -44.34 -7.10
CA TYR A 122 28.99 -45.57 -6.33
C TYR A 122 28.03 -45.43 -5.13
N LEU A 123 28.14 -44.34 -4.36
CA LEU A 123 27.26 -44.05 -3.23
C LEU A 123 25.80 -43.84 -3.65
N LEU A 124 25.58 -43.21 -4.81
CA LEU A 124 24.25 -43.10 -5.42
C LEU A 124 23.69 -44.46 -5.81
N LYS A 125 24.52 -45.36 -6.37
CA LYS A 125 24.10 -46.73 -6.71
C LYS A 125 23.78 -47.56 -5.46
N LYS A 126 24.45 -47.29 -4.34
CA LYS A 126 24.21 -47.91 -3.03
C LYS A 126 23.02 -47.30 -2.28
N GLY A 127 22.41 -46.23 -2.79
CA GLY A 127 21.21 -45.62 -2.19
C GLY A 127 21.48 -44.66 -1.02
N VAL A 128 22.75 -44.31 -0.78
CA VAL A 128 23.14 -43.36 0.29
C VAL A 128 22.64 -41.95 0.00
N PHE A 129 22.58 -41.56 -1.27
CA PHE A 129 22.05 -40.29 -1.74
C PHE A 129 20.86 -40.51 -2.68
N LYS A 130 19.87 -39.61 -2.64
CA LYS A 130 18.75 -39.64 -3.58
C LYS A 130 19.14 -39.01 -4.91
N ARG A 131 18.95 -39.76 -6.00
CA ARG A 131 19.20 -39.26 -7.36
C ARG A 131 18.05 -38.38 -7.81
N TYR A 132 18.36 -37.10 -8.08
CA TYR A 132 17.45 -36.19 -8.75
C TYR A 132 17.85 -36.03 -10.22
N LYS A 133 16.87 -36.16 -11.13
CA LYS A 133 17.04 -35.90 -12.56
C LYS A 133 16.08 -34.79 -12.96
N LEU A 134 16.60 -33.76 -13.62
CA LEU A 134 15.76 -32.78 -14.30
C LEU A 134 15.41 -33.31 -15.69
N PRO A 135 14.14 -33.19 -16.13
CA PRO A 135 13.66 -33.79 -17.38
C PRO A 135 14.41 -33.30 -18.63
N HIS A 136 14.99 -32.11 -18.60
CA HIS A 136 15.68 -31.49 -19.74
C HIS A 136 17.21 -31.63 -19.73
N THR A 137 17.79 -32.34 -18.76
CA THR A 137 19.25 -32.48 -18.64
C THR A 137 19.67 -33.92 -18.42
N ARG A 138 20.77 -34.34 -19.06
CA ARG A 138 21.41 -35.64 -18.80
C ARG A 138 22.16 -35.69 -17.46
N THR A 139 22.35 -34.55 -16.80
CA THR A 139 23.06 -34.42 -15.54
C THR A 139 22.25 -34.93 -14.36
N THR A 140 22.94 -35.54 -13.42
CA THR A 140 22.38 -36.03 -12.17
C THR A 140 22.68 -35.07 -11.03
N PHE A 141 21.70 -34.90 -10.16
CA PHE A 141 21.74 -33.97 -9.04
C PHE A 141 21.54 -34.69 -7.71
N ILE A 142 22.06 -34.07 -6.65
CA ILE A 142 21.92 -34.47 -5.25
C ILE A 142 21.37 -33.27 -4.48
N LYS A 143 20.53 -33.49 -3.48
CA LYS A 143 20.05 -32.43 -2.60
C LYS A 143 21.17 -31.88 -1.72
N LEU A 144 21.24 -30.57 -1.58
CA LEU A 144 22.23 -29.89 -0.75
C LEU A 144 22.12 -30.31 0.72
N ASP A 145 20.91 -30.48 1.26
CA ASP A 145 20.69 -30.94 2.65
C ASP A 145 21.30 -32.32 2.94
N GLU A 146 21.29 -33.23 1.95
CA GLU A 146 21.90 -34.56 2.11
C GLU A 146 23.43 -34.47 2.10
N VAL A 147 23.98 -33.54 1.30
CA VAL A 147 25.42 -33.27 1.23
C VAL A 147 25.91 -32.61 2.52
N GLU A 148 25.21 -31.62 3.05
CA GLU A 148 25.58 -30.95 4.31
C GLU A 148 25.53 -31.89 5.52
N LYS A 149 24.53 -32.79 5.57
CA LYS A 149 24.50 -33.86 6.59
C LYS A 149 25.72 -34.77 6.51
N ALA A 150 26.13 -35.16 5.30
CA ALA A 150 27.31 -35.99 5.10
C ALA A 150 28.61 -35.27 5.49
N VAL A 151 28.71 -33.96 5.24
CA VAL A 151 29.85 -33.13 5.70
C VAL A 151 29.86 -33.00 7.22
N GLY A 152 28.70 -32.82 7.85
CA GLY A 152 28.57 -32.68 9.31
C GLY A 152 28.83 -33.97 10.11
N GLN A 153 28.73 -35.14 9.48
CA GLN A 153 28.97 -36.45 10.11
C GLN A 153 30.41 -36.95 10.04
N GLY A 154 31.33 -36.19 9.42
CA GLY A 154 32.74 -36.60 9.27
C GLY A 154 33.03 -37.30 7.95
N ASP A 155 34.05 -38.16 7.93
CA ASP A 155 34.58 -38.74 6.69
C ASP A 155 33.53 -39.63 6.01
N VAL A 156 33.32 -39.44 4.69
CA VAL A 156 32.22 -40.05 3.91
C VAL A 156 32.28 -41.60 3.91
N GLY A 157 33.41 -42.17 4.34
CA GLY A 157 33.58 -43.61 4.55
C GLY A 157 32.75 -44.20 5.70
N ASP A 158 32.39 -43.42 6.72
CA ASP A 158 31.60 -43.90 7.86
C ASP A 158 30.11 -44.05 7.55
N LEU A 159 29.64 -43.46 6.45
CA LEU A 159 28.26 -43.57 5.94
C LEU A 159 27.93 -44.93 5.30
N LEU A 160 28.89 -45.85 5.26
CA LEU A 160 28.75 -47.20 4.68
C LEU A 160 28.57 -48.31 5.75
N ARG A 161 28.38 -47.96 7.03
CA ARG A 161 28.04 -48.94 8.08
C ARG A 161 26.57 -49.34 8.02
#